data_AF-A0A352WVX7-F1
#
_entry.id   AF-A0A352WVX7-F1
#
_cell.length_a   1.000
_cell.length_b   1.000
_cell.length_c   1.000
_cell.angle_alpha   90.00
_cell.angle_beta   90.00
_cell.angle_gamma   90.00
#
_symmetry.space_group_name_H-M   'P 1'
#
loop_
_entity.id
_entity.type
_entity.pdbx_description
1 polymer ?
#
loop_
_entity_poly.entity_id
_entity_poly.type
_entity_poly.pdbx_seq_one_letter_code
_entity_poly.pdbx_strand_id
1 'polypeptide(L)' 'AIALYRPGPMESIPRYLKNRKDPCHIRYVIPDLEPILSVTNGCIVYQEQVMEIFCKLAGYTYGRADVVRRAMSKK' A
#
# COMPACT_ATOMS: atom_id res chain seq x y z
N ALA A 1 -2.65 4.17 13.54
CA ALA A 1 -4.12 4.32 13.67
C ALA A 1 -4.65 5.47 12.81
N ILE A 2 -4.10 6.69 12.90
CA ILE A 2 -4.61 7.89 12.20
C ILE A 2 -4.59 7.78 10.66
N ALA A 3 -3.61 7.08 10.06
CA ALA A 3 -3.46 7.00 8.61
C ALA A 3 -4.63 6.31 7.87
N LEU A 4 -5.36 5.41 8.55
CA LEU A 4 -6.50 4.69 7.97
C LEU A 4 -7.79 5.51 7.94
N TYR A 5 -7.90 6.60 8.71
CA TYR A 5 -9.12 7.41 8.82
C TYR A 5 -9.24 8.51 7.75
N ARG A 6 -8.47 8.42 6.66
CA ARG A 6 -8.54 9.36 5.53
C ARG A 6 -9.42 8.76 4.41
N PRO A 7 -10.12 9.60 3.62
CA PRO A 7 -10.83 9.14 2.42
C PRO A 7 -9.81 8.47 1.48
N GLY A 8 -10.09 7.21 1.09
CA GLY A 8 -9.15 6.30 0.43
C GLY A 8 -8.81 5.08 1.31
N PRO A 9 -7.84 5.18 2.23
CA PRO A 9 -7.46 4.06 3.10
C PRO A 9 -8.55 3.63 4.08
N MET A 10 -9.61 4.43 4.29
CA MET A 10 -10.80 4.03 5.04
C MET A 10 -11.46 2.75 4.50
N GLU A 11 -11.50 2.57 3.18
CA GLU A 11 -12.07 1.37 2.55
C GLU A 11 -11.24 0.12 2.87
N SER A 12 -9.97 0.30 3.21
CA SER A 12 -9.06 -0.79 3.59
C SER A 12 -9.16 -1.15 5.07
N ILE A 13 -9.89 -0.39 5.91
CA ILE A 13 -10.05 -0.69 7.35
C ILE A 13 -10.60 -2.09 7.61
N PRO A 14 -11.68 -2.56 6.96
CA PRO A 14 -12.23 -3.89 7.24
C PRO A 14 -11.24 -5.01 6.91
N ARG A 15 -10.51 -4.87 5.79
CA ARG A 15 -9.47 -5.81 5.37
C ARG A 15 -8.28 -5.79 6.33
N TYR A 16 -7.81 -4.61 6.73
CA TYR A 16 -6.73 -4.46 7.69
C TYR A 16 -7.07 -5.11 9.04
N LEU A 17 -8.28 -4.90 9.56
CA LEU A 17 -8.75 -5.51 10.81
C LEU A 17 -8.89 -7.02 10.70
N LYS A 18 -9.41 -7.54 9.58
CA LYS A 18 -9.53 -8.99 9.33
C LYS A 18 -8.16 -9.65 9.27
N ASN A 19 -7.24 -9.08 8.50
CA ASN A 19 -5.88 -9.62 8.35
C ASN A 19 -5.04 -9.48 9.62
N ARG A 20 -5.29 -8.46 10.44
CA ARG A 20 -4.65 -8.32 11.75
C ARG A 20 -5.12 -9.37 12.75
N LYS A 21 -6.40 -9.79 12.68
CA LYS A 21 -6.94 -10.86 13.53
C LYS A 21 -6.48 -12.25 13.07
N ASP A 22 -6.40 -12.45 11.77
CA ASP A 22 -5.93 -13.69 11.17
C ASP A 22 -4.97 -13.40 9.98
N PRO A 23 -3.64 -13.54 10.20
CA PRO A 23 -2.64 -13.34 9.16
C PRO A 23 -2.77 -14.28 7.96
N CYS A 24 -3.44 -15.44 8.10
CA CYS A 24 -3.64 -16.39 7.00
C CYS A 24 -4.52 -15.82 5.88
N HIS A 25 -5.25 -14.73 6.13
CA HIS A 25 -6.04 -14.04 5.12
C HIS A 25 -5.24 -13.03 4.28
N ILE A 26 -3.99 -12.75 4.64
CA ILE A 26 -3.14 -11.84 3.87
C ILE A 26 -2.82 -12.51 2.54
N ARG A 27 -3.29 -11.89 1.45
CA ARG A 27 -2.97 -12.30 0.08
C ARG A 27 -2.31 -11.16 -0.65
N TYR A 28 -1.13 -11.44 -1.19
CA TYR A 28 -0.41 -10.55 -2.09
C TYR A 28 -0.68 -10.95 -3.53
N VAL A 29 -0.81 -9.96 -4.43
CA VAL A 29 -1.01 -10.21 -5.85
C VAL A 29 0.24 -10.85 -6.47
N ILE A 30 1.41 -10.43 -5.98
CA ILE A 30 2.72 -10.97 -6.35
C ILE A 30 3.61 -11.02 -5.10
N PRO A 31 4.61 -11.93 -5.04
CA PRO A 31 5.50 -12.07 -3.88
C PRO A 31 6.28 -10.78 -3.54
N ASP A 32 6.64 -9.98 -4.54
CA ASP A 32 7.41 -8.74 -4.34
C ASP A 32 6.69 -7.66 -3.52
N LEU A 33 5.37 -7.79 -3.34
CA LEU A 33 4.58 -6.88 -2.50
C LEU A 33 4.66 -7.22 -1.02
N GLU A 34 5.01 -8.45 -0.66
CA GLU A 34 5.13 -8.89 0.73
C GLU A 34 6.10 -8.03 1.56
N PRO A 35 7.34 -7.76 1.13
CA PRO A 35 8.25 -6.93 1.92
C PRO A 35 7.75 -5.48 2.11
N ILE A 36 6.93 -4.97 1.18
CA ILE A 36 6.42 -3.59 1.21
C ILE A 36 5.14 -3.47 2.07
N LEU A 37 4.27 -4.48 2.00
CA LEU A 37 2.92 -4.43 2.57
C LEU A 37 2.75 -5.30 3.82
N SER A 38 3.74 -6.11 4.20
CA SER A 38 3.70 -6.93 5.42
C SER A 38 3.46 -6.09 6.68
N VAL A 39 4.11 -4.92 6.77
CA VAL A 39 3.95 -3.95 7.86
C VAL A 39 2.53 -3.41 8.00
N THR A 40 1.71 -3.49 6.95
CA THR A 40 0.32 -3.03 6.89
C THR A 40 -0.67 -4.17 6.62
N ASN A 41 -0.31 -5.41 6.95
CA ASN A 41 -1.15 -6.60 6.78
C ASN A 41 -1.69 -6.75 5.34
N GLY A 42 -0.88 -6.43 4.34
CA GLY A 42 -1.26 -6.53 2.93
C GLY A 42 -2.20 -5.42 2.43
N CYS A 43 -2.27 -4.28 3.12
CA CYS A 43 -3.07 -3.12 2.71
C CYS A 43 -2.16 -1.93 2.34
N ILE A 44 -2.48 -1.19 1.29
CA ILE A 44 -1.74 0.03 0.93
C ILE A 44 -2.29 1.19 1.78
N VAL A 45 -1.50 1.69 2.72
CA VAL A 45 -1.92 2.75 3.66
C VAL A 45 -1.06 4.00 3.51
N TYR A 46 0.22 3.82 3.20
CA TYR A 46 1.20 4.90 3.14
C TYR A 46 1.55 5.28 1.69
N GLN A 47 1.93 6.54 1.49
CA GLN A 47 2.32 7.06 0.18
C GLN A 47 3.67 6.46 -0.27
N GLU A 48 4.54 6.22 0.69
CA GLU A 48 5.84 5.61 0.55
C GLU A 48 5.72 4.18 0.01
N GLN A 49 4.71 3.42 0.45
CA GLN A 49 4.44 2.07 -0.08
C GLN A 49 4.08 2.12 -1.57
N VAL A 50 3.27 3.10 -1.99
CA VAL A 50 2.96 3.30 -3.41
C VAL A 50 4.23 3.57 -4.20
N MET A 51 5.10 4.44 -3.67
CA MET A 51 6.36 4.78 -4.32
C MET A 51 7.32 3.58 -4.40
N GLU A 52 7.47 2.81 -3.32
CA GLU A 52 8.28 1.58 -3.31
C GLU A 52 7.77 0.54 -4.31
N ILE A 53 6.46 0.38 -4.45
CA ILE A 53 5.88 -0.53 -5.45
C ILE A 53 6.30 -0.11 -6.86
N PHE A 54 6.25 1.18 -7.21
CA PHE A 54 6.69 1.66 -8.52
C PHE A 54 8.20 1.52 -8.71
N CYS A 55 9.00 1.78 -7.68
CA CYS A 55 10.43 1.57 -7.75
C CYS A 55 10.77 0.09 -7.96
N LYS A 56 10.14 -0.81 -7.20
CA LYS A 56 10.42 -2.25 -7.20
C LYS A 56 9.91 -2.95 -8.45
N LEU A 57 8.70 -2.64 -8.90
CA LEU A 57 8.03 -3.35 -10.00
C LEU A 57 8.27 -2.70 -11.37
N ALA A 58 8.30 -1.37 -11.43
CA ALA A 58 8.45 -0.65 -12.69
C ALA A 58 9.88 -0.11 -12.92
N GLY A 59 10.80 -0.32 -11.96
CA GLY A 59 12.17 0.18 -12.03
C GLY A 59 12.26 1.71 -11.97
N TYR A 60 11.26 2.37 -11.39
CA TYR A 60 11.24 3.83 -11.31
C TYR A 60 12.25 4.33 -10.28
N THR A 61 12.80 5.51 -10.51
CA THR A 61 13.47 6.25 -9.44
C THR A 61 12.43 6.81 -8.48
N TYR A 62 12.81 7.05 -7.22
CA TYR A 62 11.91 7.68 -6.23
C TYR A 62 11.30 9.00 -6.74
N GLY A 63 12.05 9.80 -7.50
CA GLY A 63 11.54 11.01 -8.12
C GLY A 63 10.42 10.75 -9.14
N ARG A 64 10.58 9.75 -10.01
CA ARG A 64 9.52 9.35 -10.96
C ARG A 64 8.31 8.75 -10.26
N ALA A 65 8.55 7.95 -9.21
CA ALA A 65 7.48 7.37 -8.40
C ALA A 65 6.63 8.45 -7.69
N ASP A 66 7.24 9.53 -7.18
CA ASP A 66 6.49 10.65 -6.59
C ASP A 66 5.62 11.37 -7.62
N VAL A 67 6.10 11.53 -8.86
CA VAL A 67 5.31 12.12 -9.95
C VAL A 67 4.05 11.30 -10.22
N VAL A 68 4.18 9.97 -10.30
CA VAL A 68 3.03 9.06 -10.47
C VAL A 68 2.06 9.17 -9.30
N ARG A 69 2.58 9.13 -8.06
CA ARG A 69 1.78 9.27 -6.85
C ARG A 69 0.95 10.56 -6.86
N ARG A 70 1.56 11.69 -7.23
CA ARG A 70 0.86 12.99 -7.35
C ARG A 70 -0.22 12.96 -8.43
N ALA A 71 0.01 12.30 -9.55
CA ALA A 71 -0.98 12.16 -10.61
C ALA A 71 -2.18 11.33 -10.16
N MET A 72 -1.98 10.29 -9.35
CA MET A 72 -3.05 9.47 -8.79
C MET A 72 -3.94 10.24 -7.80
N SER A 73 -3.37 11.17 -7.02
CA SER A 73 -4.13 11.98 -6.05
C SER A 73 -4.96 13.10 -6.67
N LYS A 74 -4.81 13.39 -7.97
CA LYS A 74 -5.56 14.44 -8.70
C LYS A 74 -6.84 13.93 -9.38
N LYS A 75 -7.22 12.69 -9.11
CA LYS A 75 -8.42 12.05 -9.67
C LYS A 75 -9.59 12.13 -8.71
#